data_AF-U7P9U3-F1
#
_entry.id   AF-U7P9U3-F1
#
_cell.length_a   1.000
_cell.length_b   1.000
_cell.length_c   1.000
_cell.angle_alpha   90.00
_cell.angle_beta   90.00
_cell.angle_gamma   90.00
#
_symmetry.space_group_name_H-M   'P 1'
#
loop_
_entity.id
_entity.type
_entity.pdbx_description
1 polymer ?
#
loop_
_entity_poly.entity_id
_entity_poly.type
_entity_poly.pdbx_seq_one_letter_code
_entity_poly.pdbx_strand_id
1 'polypeptide(L)'
;MREYQSLAHTTWNCRYHVVFIPKKRKKAIFGGIRKHLGEVFHELARQKECQIVEGHLMRDHVHMCISIPPKHSVSHVVGYI
;
A
#
# COMPACT_ATOMS: atom_id res chain seq x y z
N MET A 1 23.82 1.53 -1.99
CA MET A 1 22.83 0.79 -1.16
C MET A 1 22.00 -0.07 -2.10
N ARG A 2 21.69 -1.32 -1.77
CA ARG A 2 21.01 -2.24 -2.71
C ARG A 2 19.63 -1.68 -3.09
N GLU A 3 19.50 -1.09 -4.28
CA GLU A 3 18.22 -0.64 -4.85
C GLU A 3 17.26 -1.79 -5.13
N TYR A 4 17.78 -3.02 -5.12
CA TYR A 4 17.07 -4.25 -5.47
C TYR A 4 17.00 -5.20 -4.28
N GLN A 5 15.81 -5.79 -4.09
CA GLN A 5 15.54 -6.90 -3.19
C GLN A 5 15.79 -8.24 -3.90
N SER A 6 15.80 -9.34 -3.14
CA SER A 6 16.07 -10.68 -3.68
C SER A 6 15.11 -11.73 -3.12
N LEU A 7 14.68 -12.63 -3.99
CA LEU A 7 14.05 -13.92 -3.69
C LEU A 7 15.04 -15.04 -4.09
N ALA A 8 14.65 -16.31 -3.93
CA ALA A 8 15.52 -17.45 -4.22
C ALA A 8 16.16 -17.42 -5.62
N HIS A 9 15.40 -16.99 -6.64
CA HIS A 9 15.85 -16.95 -8.04
C HIS A 9 15.48 -15.65 -8.76
N THR A 10 15.26 -14.55 -8.03
CA THR A 10 14.82 -13.29 -8.64
C THR A 10 15.35 -12.08 -7.88
N THR A 11 15.94 -11.13 -8.59
CA THR A 11 16.25 -9.79 -8.09
C THR A 11 15.17 -8.83 -8.57
N TRP A 12 14.68 -7.96 -7.69
CA TRP A 12 13.48 -7.17 -7.99
C TRP A 12 13.47 -5.81 -7.29
N ASN A 13 12.83 -4.84 -7.93
CA ASN A 13 12.50 -3.53 -7.37
C ASN A 13 11.14 -3.11 -7.94
N CYS A 14 10.08 -3.70 -7.41
CA CYS A 14 8.72 -3.55 -7.92
C CYS A 14 7.96 -2.62 -6.98
N ARG A 15 7.90 -1.34 -7.35
CA ARG A 15 7.17 -0.31 -6.61
C ARG A 15 5.98 0.17 -7.43
N TYR A 16 4.84 0.30 -6.77
CA TYR A 16 3.59 0.67 -7.41
C TYR A 16 2.98 1.86 -6.70
N HIS A 17 2.61 2.88 -7.47
CA HIS A 17 1.79 3.99 -6.97
C HIS A 17 0.32 3.58 -7.05
N VAL A 18 -0.30 3.41 -5.89
CA VAL A 18 -1.69 3.02 -5.74
C VAL A 18 -2.48 4.20 -5.19
N VAL A 19 -3.59 4.51 -5.86
CA VAL A 19 -4.49 5.58 -5.48
C VAL A 19 -5.92 5.06 -5.47
N PHE A 20 -6.63 5.25 -4.36
CA PHE A 20 -8.05 4.93 -4.28
C PHE A 20 -8.80 5.94 -3.41
N ILE A 21 -10.13 5.95 -3.55
CA ILE A 21 -11.03 6.87 -2.87
C ILE A 21 -11.99 6.11 -1.95
N PRO A 22 -12.37 6.69 -0.80
CA PRO A 22 -13.45 6.14 0.01
C PRO A 22 -14.76 6.17 -0.78
N LYS A 23 -15.63 5.19 -0.54
CA LYS A 23 -16.93 5.09 -1.21
C LYS A 23 -17.73 6.38 -1.03
N LYS A 24 -18.24 6.93 -2.15
CA LYS A 24 -18.93 8.24 -2.23
C LYS A 24 -18.09 9.44 -1.74
N ARG A 25 -16.77 9.32 -1.65
CA ARG A 25 -15.84 10.39 -1.28
C ARG A 25 -16.20 11.09 0.05
N LYS A 26 -16.65 10.31 1.05
CA LYS A 26 -17.13 10.81 2.36
C LYS A 26 -15.99 11.43 3.20
N LYS A 27 -15.69 12.71 2.97
CA LYS A 27 -14.51 13.39 3.52
C LYS A 27 -14.46 13.49 5.04
N ALA A 28 -15.60 13.74 5.69
CA ALA A 28 -15.68 13.93 7.13
C ALA A 28 -15.35 12.64 7.91
N ILE A 29 -16.02 11.54 7.55
CA ILE A 29 -15.81 10.23 8.17
C ILE A 29 -14.38 9.76 7.91
N PHE A 30 -13.94 9.81 6.64
CA PHE A 30 -12.60 9.37 6.27
C PHE A 30 -11.52 10.20 6.96
N GLY A 31 -11.68 11.53 6.99
CA GLY A 31 -10.76 12.44 7.66
C GLY A 31 -10.61 12.19 9.16
N GLY A 32 -11.66 11.68 9.84
CA GLY A 32 -11.62 11.30 11.25
C GLY A 32 -10.88 10.00 11.51
N ILE A 33 -11.07 8.99 10.66
CA ILE A 33 -10.49 7.64 10.84
C ILE A 33 -9.09 7.47 10.23
N ARG A 34 -8.64 8.39 9.37
CA ARG A 34 -7.40 8.24 8.59
C ARG A 34 -6.15 7.93 9.43
N LYS A 35 -6.05 8.44 10.66
CA LYS A 35 -4.88 8.17 11.52
C LYS A 35 -4.78 6.68 11.85
N HIS A 36 -5.91 6.08 12.20
CA HIS A 36 -5.99 4.64 12.48
C HIS A 36 -5.82 3.80 11.21
N LEU A 37 -6.39 4.23 10.08
CA LEU A 37 -6.25 3.52 8.80
C LEU A 37 -4.79 3.39 8.33
N GLY A 38 -3.94 4.38 8.62
CA GLY A 38 -2.51 4.30 8.29
C GLY A 38 -1.86 3.07 8.92
N GLU A 39 -2.07 2.86 10.22
CA GLU A 39 -1.53 1.70 10.95
C GLU A 39 -2.06 0.37 10.37
N VAL A 40 -3.37 0.32 10.09
CA VAL A 40 -4.03 -0.85 9.49
C VAL A 40 -3.43 -1.18 8.12
N PHE A 41 -3.24 -0.21 7.24
CA PHE A 41 -2.63 -0.45 5.92
C PHE A 41 -1.20 -0.97 6.02
N HIS A 42 -0.40 -0.42 6.94
CA HIS A 42 0.95 -0.91 7.18
C HIS A 42 0.95 -2.35 7.72
N GLU A 43 -0.01 -2.71 8.57
CA GLU A 43 -0.16 -4.07 9.07
C GLU A 43 -0.56 -5.06 7.96
N LEU A 44 -1.60 -4.73 7.19
CA LEU A 44 -2.07 -5.54 6.06
C LEU A 44 -0.96 -5.75 5.02
N ALA A 45 -0.19 -4.70 4.70
CA ALA A 45 0.94 -4.82 3.78
C ALA A 45 1.98 -5.82 4.30
N ARG A 46 2.36 -5.74 5.59
CA ARG A 46 3.33 -6.67 6.22
C ARG A 46 2.83 -8.11 6.20
N GLN A 47 1.53 -8.35 6.39
CA GLN A 47 0.94 -9.69 6.34
C GLN A 47 1.05 -10.34 4.94
N LYS A 48 1.27 -9.54 3.89
CA LYS A 48 1.53 -10.00 2.50
C LYS A 48 2.98 -9.81 2.06
N GLU A 49 3.91 -9.66 3.00
CA GLU A 49 5.34 -9.44 2.71
C GLU A 49 5.57 -8.20 1.81
N CYS A 50 4.62 -7.26 1.81
CA CYS A 50 4.69 -6.00 1.08
C CYS A 50 5.11 -4.89 2.04
N GLN A 51 5.66 -3.82 1.48
CA GLN A 51 6.06 -2.64 2.25
C GLN A 51 5.47 -1.38 1.64
N ILE A 52 4.73 -0.62 2.43
CA ILE A 52 4.37 0.76 2.06
C ILE A 52 5.62 1.62 2.31
N VAL A 53 6.24 2.08 1.23
CA VAL A 53 7.48 2.88 1.24
C VAL A 53 7.15 4.33 1.58
N GLU A 54 6.07 4.84 0.99
CA GLU A 54 5.57 6.20 1.20
C GLU A 54 4.04 6.18 1.12
N GLY A 55 3.37 7.07 1.85
CA GLY A 55 1.93 7.16 1.79
C GLY A 55 1.37 8.45 2.39
N HIS A 56 0.31 8.96 1.77
CA HIS A 56 -0.41 10.15 2.22
C HIS A 56 -1.92 9.87 2.23
N LEU A 57 -2.53 10.01 3.41
CA LEU A 57 -3.97 9.87 3.59
C LEU A 57 -4.62 11.27 3.63
N MET A 58 -5.17 11.66 2.49
CA MET A 58 -5.92 12.90 2.33
C MET A 58 -7.37 12.70 2.77
N ARG A 59 -8.14 13.79 2.95
CA ARG A 59 -9.53 13.65 3.43
C ARG A 59 -10.43 12.88 2.45
N ASP A 60 -10.08 12.84 1.17
CA ASP A 60 -10.92 12.29 0.11
C ASP A 60 -10.26 11.23 -0.78
N HIS A 61 -9.00 10.88 -0.52
CA HIS A 61 -8.27 9.85 -1.25
C HIS A 61 -7.02 9.40 -0.48
N VAL A 62 -6.50 8.24 -0.87
CA VAL A 62 -5.27 7.65 -0.34
C VAL A 62 -4.26 7.55 -1.47
N HIS A 63 -3.04 8.01 -1.23
CA HIS A 63 -1.88 7.75 -2.09
C HIS A 63 -0.92 6.83 -1.33
N MET A 64 -0.49 5.73 -1.94
CA MET A 64 0.54 4.85 -1.37
C MET A 64 1.51 4.41 -2.45
N CYS A 65 2.79 4.38 -2.11
CA CYS A 65 3.83 3.71 -2.87
C CYS A 65 4.12 2.37 -2.18
N ILE A 66 3.75 1.26 -2.80
CA ILE A 66 3.88 -0.07 -2.23
C ILE A 66 4.96 -0.85 -2.98
N SER A 67 5.95 -1.36 -2.25
CA SER A 67 6.90 -2.37 -2.73
C SER A 67 6.27 -3.75 -2.59
N ILE A 68 6.01 -4.41 -3.72
CA ILE A 68 5.31 -5.69 -3.79
C ILE A 68 6.24 -6.74 -4.40
N PRO A 69 6.53 -7.86 -3.71
CA PRO A 69 7.31 -8.95 -4.29
C PRO A 69 6.67 -9.49 -5.58
N PRO A 70 7.43 -9.82 -6.63
CA PRO A 70 6.89 -10.24 -7.94
C PRO A 70 6.10 -11.56 -7.90
N LYS A 71 6.19 -12.33 -6.79
CA LYS A 71 5.37 -13.51 -6.53
C LYS A 71 3.90 -13.18 -6.21
N HIS A 72 3.59 -11.94 -5.86
CA HIS A 72 2.23 -11.47 -5.58
C HIS A 72 1.73 -10.61 -6.73
N SER A 73 0.49 -10.86 -7.18
CA SER A 73 -0.14 -9.98 -8.15
C SER A 73 -0.57 -8.68 -7.48
N VAL A 74 -0.40 -7.56 -8.18
CA VAL A 74 -0.77 -6.23 -7.67
C VAL A 74 -2.26 -6.17 -7.33
N SER A 75 -3.12 -6.78 -8.16
CA SER A 75 -4.57 -6.82 -7.92
C SER A 75 -4.95 -7.60 -6.66
N HIS A 76 -4.23 -8.69 -6.33
CA HIS A 76 -4.46 -9.42 -5.08
C HIS A 76 -4.09 -8.58 -3.87
N VAL A 77 -2.95 -7.89 -3.91
CA VAL A 77 -2.50 -7.03 -2.81
C VAL A 77 -3.46 -5.85 -2.61
N VAL A 78 -3.87 -5.19 -3.68
CA VAL A 78 -4.83 -4.07 -3.62
C VAL A 78 -6.22 -4.54 -3.19
N GLY A 79 -6.65 -5.76 -3.51
CA GLY A 79 -7.93 -6.30 -3.03
C GLY A 79 -7.90 -6.76 -1.56
N TYR A 80 -6.71 -6.97 -1.01
CA TYR A 80 -6.50 -7.36 0.39
C TYR A 80 -6.33 -6.17 1.33
N ILE A 81 -5.72 -5.09 0.85
CA ILE A 81 -5.56 -3.80 1.54
C ILE A 81 -6.85 -2.99 1.45
#